data_AF-A0AAD1WQA2-F1
#
_entry.id   AF-A0AAD1WQA2-F1
#
_cell.length_a   1.000
_cell.length_b   1.000
_cell.length_c   1.000
_cell.angle_alpha   90.00
_cell.angle_beta   90.00
_cell.angle_gamma   90.00
#
_symmetry.space_group_name_H-M   'P 1'
#
loop_
_entity.id
_entity.type
_entity.pdbx_description
1 polymer ?
#
loop_
_entity_poly.entity_id
_entity_poly.type
_entity_poly.pdbx_seq_one_letter_code
_entity_poly.pdbx_strand_id
1 'polypeptide(L)'
;MDLPVDDSEDSWPLLSLASSFFIVFGGVLPYIPQYQEIKRTSNPDGFSTLVCLVLLVANILRIFFWFGKFFEFPLLLQSILMIVTMLVLLSLCCSLQNVNRVSTKQHHFTDFELDYFWKWSRFEDYVQFCFSLTISGALLTYLFLDIPAYVEGIGLVALLTEATLGIPQLLQNFKNRSTRGMRFLL
;
A
#
# COMPACT_ATOMS: atom_id res chain seq x y z
N MET A 1 -9.55 -45.89 -30.99
CA MET A 1 -9.34 -45.60 -29.55
C MET A 1 -8.75 -44.22 -29.52
N ASP A 2 -9.64 -43.24 -29.62
CA ASP A 2 -9.28 -41.83 -29.67
C ASP A 2 -8.90 -41.40 -28.25
N LEU A 3 -7.66 -40.98 -28.08
CA LEU A 3 -7.21 -40.33 -26.84
C LEU A 3 -7.85 -38.93 -26.81
N PRO A 4 -8.39 -38.47 -25.66
CA PRO A 4 -8.90 -37.12 -25.55
C PRO A 4 -7.71 -36.15 -25.61
N VAL A 5 -7.61 -35.42 -26.72
CA VAL A 5 -6.64 -34.35 -26.92
C VAL A 5 -7.22 -33.07 -26.32
N ASP A 6 -6.71 -32.76 -25.12
CA ASP A 6 -6.27 -31.44 -24.67
C ASP A 6 -7.30 -30.34 -24.30
N ASP A 7 -8.02 -30.53 -23.19
CA ASP A 7 -8.62 -29.42 -22.41
C ASP A 7 -7.58 -28.66 -21.54
N SER A 8 -6.30 -29.07 -21.57
CA SER A 8 -5.23 -28.47 -20.76
C SER A 8 -4.58 -27.24 -21.42
N GLU A 9 -4.48 -27.17 -22.75
CA GLU A 9 -3.90 -26.03 -23.46
C GLU A 9 -4.71 -24.73 -23.31
N ASP A 10 -6.04 -24.80 -23.24
CA ASP A 10 -6.90 -23.65 -22.95
C ASP A 10 -6.89 -23.23 -21.47
N SER A 11 -6.58 -24.18 -20.58
CA SER A 11 -6.55 -23.95 -19.14
C SER A 11 -5.35 -23.10 -18.70
N TRP A 12 -4.17 -23.31 -19.29
CA TRP A 12 -2.95 -22.56 -18.96
C TRP A 12 -3.01 -21.04 -19.17
N PRO A 13 -3.51 -20.51 -20.31
CA PRO A 13 -3.63 -19.07 -20.51
C PRO A 13 -4.69 -18.46 -19.58
N LEU A 14 -5.80 -19.17 -19.34
CA LEU A 14 -6.84 -18.73 -18.39
C LEU A 14 -6.32 -18.71 -16.95
N LEU A 15 -5.54 -19.73 -16.54
CA LEU A 15 -4.89 -19.81 -15.23
C LEU A 15 -3.84 -18.70 -15.06
N SER A 16 -3.03 -18.43 -16.09
CA SER A 16 -2.02 -17.36 -16.08
C SER A 16 -2.68 -15.97 -15.99
N LEU A 17 -3.75 -15.77 -16.77
CA LEU A 17 -4.57 -14.56 -16.72
C LEU A 17 -5.17 -14.38 -15.33
N ALA A 18 -5.86 -15.41 -14.81
CA ALA A 18 -6.46 -15.38 -13.48
C ALA A 18 -5.42 -15.11 -12.39
N SER A 19 -4.27 -15.78 -12.44
CA SER A 19 -3.17 -15.57 -11.48
C SER A 19 -2.65 -14.13 -11.52
N SER A 20 -2.45 -13.59 -12.72
CA SER A 20 -2.03 -12.19 -12.90
C SER A 20 -3.06 -11.21 -12.34
N PHE A 21 -4.35 -11.46 -12.56
CA PHE A 21 -5.44 -10.70 -11.95
C PHE A 21 -5.39 -10.79 -10.42
N PHE A 22 -5.26 -11.99 -9.85
CA PHE A 22 -5.19 -12.16 -8.41
C PHE A 22 -3.96 -11.50 -7.78
N ILE A 23 -2.80 -11.49 -8.44
CA ILE A 23 -1.60 -10.80 -7.95
C ILE A 23 -1.81 -9.28 -7.94
N VAL A 24 -2.35 -8.73 -9.02
CA VAL A 24 -2.57 -7.29 -9.19
C VAL A 24 -3.65 -6.77 -8.24
N PHE A 25 -4.78 -7.46 -8.13
CA PHE A 25 -5.93 -7.04 -7.31
C PHE A 25 -5.86 -7.53 -5.88
N GLY A 26 -5.17 -8.64 -5.61
CA GLY A 26 -5.03 -9.23 -4.28
C GLY A 26 -4.40 -8.26 -3.27
N GLY A 27 -3.48 -7.40 -3.73
CA GLY A 27 -2.93 -6.34 -2.91
C GLY A 27 -3.95 -5.27 -2.51
N VAL A 28 -4.97 -5.00 -3.34
CA VAL A 28 -5.97 -3.94 -3.11
C VAL A 28 -7.12 -4.41 -2.21
N LEU A 29 -7.47 -5.70 -2.26
CA LEU A 29 -8.63 -6.28 -1.55
C LEU A 29 -8.70 -5.96 -0.04
N PRO A 30 -7.61 -5.99 0.74
CA PRO A 30 -7.65 -5.69 2.17
C PRO A 30 -8.06 -4.24 2.48
N TYR A 31 -7.87 -3.32 1.53
CA TYR A 31 -8.16 -1.90 1.72
C TYR A 31 -9.62 -1.53 1.41
N ILE A 32 -10.37 -2.41 0.74
CA ILE A 32 -11.80 -2.21 0.47
C ILE A 32 -12.63 -2.12 1.75
N PRO A 33 -12.56 -3.09 2.70
CA PRO A 33 -13.32 -2.97 3.95
C PRO A 33 -12.86 -1.75 4.76
N GLN A 34 -11.57 -1.40 4.68
CA GLN A 34 -10.99 -0.23 5.34
C GLN A 34 -11.56 1.09 4.79
N TYR A 35 -11.67 1.20 3.47
CA TYR A 35 -12.31 2.34 2.80
C TYR A 35 -13.79 2.48 3.19
N GLN A 36 -14.52 1.36 3.25
CA GLN A 36 -15.95 1.37 3.62
C GLN A 36 -16.17 1.78 5.07
N GLU A 37 -15.31 1.33 5.99
CA GLU A 37 -15.37 1.69 7.40
C GLU A 37 -15.13 3.19 7.62
N ILE A 38 -14.13 3.76 6.93
CA ILE A 38 -13.84 5.20 6.98
C ILE A 38 -15.04 6.02 6.48
N LYS A 39 -15.64 5.61 5.36
CA LYS A 39 -16.81 6.30 4.79
C LYS A 39 -18.04 6.23 5.71
N ARG A 40 -18.19 5.15 6.48
CA ARG A 40 -19.35 4.93 7.37
C ARG A 40 -19.21 5.64 8.71
N THR A 41 -18.01 5.62 9.30
CA THR A 41 -17.83 6.06 10.68
C THR A 41 -17.60 7.57 10.80
N SER A 42 -17.12 8.24 9.74
CA SER A 42 -16.75 9.68 9.75
C SER A 42 -15.76 10.12 10.85
N ASN A 43 -15.28 9.18 11.67
CA ASN A 43 -14.24 9.37 12.67
C ASN A 43 -12.91 8.80 12.13
N PRO A 44 -11.86 9.63 12.03
CA PRO A 44 -10.55 9.23 11.52
C PRO A 44 -9.71 8.44 12.54
N ASP A 45 -10.14 8.29 13.79
CA ASP A 45 -9.32 7.72 14.87
C ASP A 45 -8.94 6.23 14.68
N GLY A 46 -9.63 5.50 13.82
CA GLY A 46 -9.33 4.09 13.50
C GLY A 46 -8.32 3.89 12.36
N PHE A 47 -8.10 4.89 11.50
CA PHE A 47 -7.29 4.76 10.29
C PHE A 47 -6.22 5.85 10.19
N SER A 48 -4.96 5.44 10.30
CA SER A 48 -3.84 6.36 10.36
C SER A 48 -3.36 6.75 8.96
N THR A 49 -3.32 8.04 8.66
CA THR A 49 -2.67 8.60 7.45
C THR A 49 -1.23 8.12 7.31
N LEU A 50 -0.58 7.79 8.42
CA LEU A 50 0.75 7.19 8.48
C LEU A 50 0.82 5.85 7.74
N VAL A 51 -0.15 4.95 7.93
CA VAL A 51 -0.20 3.64 7.26
C VAL A 51 -0.23 3.85 5.75
N CYS A 52 -1.07 4.78 5.29
CA CYS A 52 -1.20 5.10 3.88
C CYS A 52 0.09 5.63 3.27
N LEU A 53 0.79 6.52 3.98
CA LEU A 53 2.06 7.10 3.54
C LEU A 53 3.20 6.08 3.53
N VAL A 54 3.28 5.24 4.55
CA VAL A 54 4.26 4.15 4.65
C VAL A 54 4.08 3.17 3.48
N LEU A 55 2.82 2.82 3.14
CA LEU A 55 2.51 2.01 1.95
C LEU A 55 2.86 2.71 0.64
N LEU A 56 2.59 4.01 0.54
CA LEU A 56 2.92 4.80 -0.64
C LEU A 56 4.44 4.80 -0.88
N VAL A 57 5.23 5.02 0.18
CA VAL A 57 6.70 4.94 0.15
C VAL A 57 7.17 3.53 -0.21
N ALA A 58 6.61 2.47 0.40
CA ALA A 58 6.97 1.09 0.08
C ALA A 58 6.77 0.75 -1.40
N ASN A 59 5.65 1.19 -2.00
CA ASN A 59 5.38 0.96 -3.42
C ASN A 59 6.26 1.81 -4.34
N ILE A 60 6.66 3.02 -3.94
CA ILE A 60 7.66 3.82 -4.67
C ILE A 60 9.03 3.10 -4.64
N LEU A 61 9.45 2.59 -3.48
CA LEU A 61 10.70 1.84 -3.35
C LEU A 61 10.69 0.54 -4.18
N ARG A 62 9.55 -0.15 -4.29
CA ARG A 62 9.40 -1.29 -5.21
C ARG A 62 9.61 -0.92 -6.67
N ILE A 63 9.12 0.24 -7.10
CA ILE A 63 9.34 0.72 -8.47
C ILE A 63 10.83 1.00 -8.69
N PHE A 64 11.53 1.56 -7.71
CA PHE A 64 12.99 1.74 -7.80
C PHE A 64 13.74 0.41 -7.83
N PHE A 65 13.33 -0.55 -7.02
CA PHE A 65 13.88 -1.90 -7.05
C PHE A 65 13.69 -2.56 -8.44
N TRP A 66 12.53 -2.35 -9.07
CA TRP A 66 12.25 -2.86 -10.43
C TRP A 66 13.23 -2.33 -11.48
N PHE A 67 13.65 -1.06 -11.38
CA PHE A 67 14.65 -0.50 -12.29
C PHE A 67 16.03 -1.13 -12.13
N GLY A 68 16.40 -1.56 -10.92
CA GLY A 68 17.67 -2.26 -10.67
C GLY A 68 17.62 -3.76 -10.99
N LYS A 69 16.46 -4.40 -10.78
CA LYS A 69 16.20 -5.79 -11.17
C LYS A 69 14.80 -5.91 -11.77
N PHE A 70 14.74 -6.05 -13.09
CA PHE A 70 13.49 -6.27 -13.80
C PHE A 70 12.82 -7.57 -13.31
N PHE A 71 11.68 -7.43 -12.65
CA PHE A 71 10.79 -8.53 -12.30
C PHE A 71 9.49 -8.44 -13.13
N GLU A 72 8.61 -9.43 -13.00
CA GLU A 72 7.44 -9.57 -13.88
C GLU A 72 6.52 -8.33 -13.88
N PHE A 73 6.06 -7.95 -15.08
CA PHE A 73 5.16 -6.81 -15.29
C PHE A 73 3.90 -6.77 -14.38
N PRO A 74 3.27 -7.89 -13.99
CA PRO A 74 2.12 -7.88 -13.09
C PRO A 74 2.43 -7.25 -11.71
N LEU A 75 3.61 -7.46 -11.15
CA LEU A 75 4.00 -6.90 -9.85
C LEU A 75 4.25 -5.38 -9.94
N LEU A 76 4.68 -4.91 -11.12
CA LEU A 76 4.82 -3.47 -11.38
C LEU A 76 3.44 -2.82 -11.44
N LEU A 77 2.51 -3.45 -12.18
CA LEU A 77 1.13 -2.98 -12.27
C LEU A 77 0.45 -3.00 -10.90
N GLN A 78 0.68 -4.03 -10.09
CA GLN A 78 0.24 -4.10 -8.69
C GLN A 78 0.73 -2.89 -7.91
N SER A 79 2.03 -2.56 -7.98
CA SER A 79 2.62 -1.43 -7.25
C SER A 79 2.00 -0.09 -7.69
N ILE A 80 1.73 0.08 -8.99
CA ILE A 80 1.06 1.27 -9.52
C ILE A 80 -0.38 1.37 -9.00
N LEU A 81 -1.17 0.29 -9.07
CA LEU A 81 -2.55 0.29 -8.55
C LEU A 81 -2.58 0.55 -7.04
N MET A 82 -1.61 0.01 -6.31
CA MET A 82 -1.44 0.25 -4.88
C MET A 82 -1.15 1.72 -4.59
N ILE A 83 -0.25 2.37 -5.34
CA ILE A 83 0.01 3.81 -5.23
C ILE A 83 -1.28 4.61 -5.45
N VAL A 84 -2.03 4.31 -6.51
CA VAL A 84 -3.30 5.00 -6.81
C VAL A 84 -4.30 4.82 -5.66
N THR A 85 -4.47 3.59 -5.18
CA THR A 85 -5.38 3.29 -4.06
C THR A 85 -4.99 4.04 -2.79
N MET A 86 -3.69 4.08 -2.49
CA MET A 86 -3.18 4.84 -1.34
C MET A 86 -3.42 6.34 -1.51
N LEU A 87 -3.19 6.93 -2.69
CA LEU A 87 -3.48 8.34 -2.91
C LEU A 87 -4.97 8.65 -2.74
N VAL A 88 -5.87 7.77 -3.18
CA VAL A 88 -7.33 7.91 -2.96
C VAL A 88 -7.65 7.87 -1.47
N LEU A 89 -7.16 6.87 -0.74
CA LEU A 89 -7.34 6.76 0.72
C LEU A 89 -6.80 7.98 1.46
N LEU A 90 -5.61 8.46 1.07
CA LEU A 90 -4.98 9.64 1.65
C LEU A 90 -5.82 10.90 1.42
N SER A 91 -6.36 11.08 0.20
CA SER A 91 -7.23 12.21 -0.13
C SER A 91 -8.52 12.21 0.70
N LEU A 92 -9.11 11.02 0.91
CA LEU A 92 -10.30 10.85 1.75
C LEU A 92 -9.98 11.19 3.21
N CYS A 93 -8.85 10.70 3.73
CA CYS A 93 -8.43 10.96 5.10
C CYS A 93 -8.14 12.43 5.33
N CYS A 94 -7.45 13.09 4.40
CA CYS A 94 -7.20 14.54 4.46
C CYS A 94 -8.52 15.32 4.46
N SER A 95 -9.49 14.93 3.61
CA SER A 95 -10.81 15.56 3.56
C SER A 95 -11.54 15.43 4.91
N LEU A 96 -11.56 14.23 5.48
CA LEU A 96 -12.19 13.97 6.78
C LEU A 96 -11.49 14.69 7.93
N GLN A 97 -10.15 14.73 7.95
CA GLN A 97 -9.39 15.47 8.95
C GLN A 97 -9.62 16.98 8.82
N ASN A 98 -9.72 17.51 7.60
CA ASN A 98 -10.01 18.93 7.38
C ASN A 98 -11.42 19.30 7.89
N VAL A 99 -12.42 18.43 7.69
CA VAL A 99 -13.77 18.61 8.24
C VAL A 99 -13.77 18.50 9.76
N ASN A 100 -13.11 17.49 10.34
CA ASN A 100 -13.07 17.27 11.78
C ASN A 100 -12.17 18.27 12.54
N ARG A 101 -11.12 18.83 11.92
CA ARG A 101 -10.27 19.88 12.53
C ARG A 101 -11.03 21.16 12.86
N VAL A 102 -12.11 21.47 12.14
CA VAL A 102 -13.01 22.59 12.52
C VAL A 102 -13.72 22.32 13.85
N SER A 103 -13.87 21.04 14.23
CA SER A 103 -14.54 20.59 15.46
C SER A 103 -13.58 20.33 16.63
N THR A 104 -12.28 20.06 16.39
CA THR A 104 -11.37 19.59 17.44
C THR A 104 -10.05 20.37 17.48
N LYS A 105 -10.06 21.55 18.11
CA LYS A 105 -8.84 22.08 18.77
C LYS A 105 -8.71 21.35 20.10
N GLN A 106 -7.61 20.61 20.36
CA GLN A 106 -6.93 20.53 21.67
C GLN A 106 -5.69 19.58 21.68
N HIS A 107 -4.53 20.15 22.05
CA HIS A 107 -3.38 19.61 22.83
C HIS A 107 -2.51 18.44 22.27
N HIS A 108 -1.23 18.20 22.61
CA HIS A 108 -0.26 18.68 23.63
C HIS A 108 1.18 18.62 23.05
N PHE A 109 2.12 19.44 23.53
CA PHE A 109 3.43 19.75 22.91
C PHE A 109 4.57 18.73 23.23
N THR A 110 4.27 17.53 23.75
CA THR A 110 5.30 16.65 24.35
C THR A 110 5.27 15.17 23.92
N ASP A 111 4.60 14.84 22.82
CA ASP A 111 4.79 13.52 22.18
C ASP A 111 5.75 13.70 21.00
N PHE A 112 6.78 12.86 20.95
CA PHE A 112 7.94 12.95 20.05
C PHE A 112 7.61 13.45 18.63
N GLU A 113 8.34 14.47 18.17
CA GLU A 113 8.13 15.26 16.95
C GLU A 113 8.11 14.48 15.61
N LEU A 114 8.38 13.17 15.60
CA LEU A 114 8.29 12.32 14.40
C LEU A 114 6.85 11.90 14.06
N ASP A 115 5.95 11.82 15.04
CA ASP A 115 4.53 11.46 14.81
C ASP A 115 3.74 12.57 14.11
N TYR A 116 4.28 13.80 14.08
CA TYR A 116 3.69 14.95 13.41
C TYR A 116 4.30 15.22 12.05
N PHE A 117 5.48 14.67 11.76
CA PHE A 117 6.17 14.87 10.48
C PHE A 117 5.29 14.46 9.30
N TRP A 118 4.47 13.41 9.45
CA TRP A 118 3.53 12.92 8.44
C TRP A 118 2.05 13.27 8.70
N LYS A 119 1.77 14.32 9.48
CA LYS A 119 0.40 14.83 9.73
C LYS A 119 0.19 16.22 9.11
N TRP A 120 0.59 16.39 7.84
CA TRP A 120 0.37 17.63 7.10
C TRP A 120 -1.12 17.94 6.91
N SER A 121 -1.43 19.23 6.86
CA SER A 121 -2.81 19.73 6.81
C SER A 121 -3.48 19.60 5.45
N ARG A 122 -2.70 19.58 4.36
CA ARG A 122 -3.24 19.58 3.00
C ARG A 122 -2.75 18.35 2.26
N PHE A 123 -3.65 17.73 1.50
CA PHE A 123 -3.32 16.62 0.60
C PHE A 123 -2.16 16.96 -0.35
N GLU A 124 -2.12 18.22 -0.80
CA GLU A 124 -1.07 18.77 -1.67
C GLU A 124 0.34 18.58 -1.09
N ASP A 125 0.52 18.83 0.21
CA ASP A 125 1.81 18.72 0.90
C ASP A 125 2.34 17.27 0.84
N TYR A 126 1.43 16.29 0.97
CA TYR A 126 1.79 14.87 0.84
C TYR A 126 2.21 14.49 -0.58
N VAL A 127 1.48 14.97 -1.59
CA VAL A 127 1.82 14.69 -3.00
C VAL A 127 3.16 15.32 -3.37
N GLN A 128 3.41 16.55 -2.93
CA GLN A 128 4.69 17.23 -3.15
C GLN A 128 5.86 16.51 -2.48
N PHE A 129 5.67 16.02 -1.24
CA PHE A 129 6.66 15.19 -0.57
C PHE A 129 6.94 13.90 -1.35
N CYS A 130 5.89 13.18 -1.76
CA CYS A 130 6.05 11.94 -2.53
C CYS A 130 6.75 12.19 -3.87
N PHE A 131 6.40 13.26 -4.57
CA PHE A 131 7.07 13.63 -5.82
C PHE A 131 8.54 13.97 -5.60
N SER A 132 8.87 14.71 -4.54
CA SER A 132 10.24 15.05 -4.17
C SER A 132 11.05 13.80 -3.77
N LEU A 133 10.44 12.88 -3.02
CA LEU A 133 11.01 11.58 -2.69
C LEU A 133 11.23 10.74 -3.96
N THR A 134 10.29 10.79 -4.91
CA THR A 134 10.42 10.07 -6.18
C THR A 134 11.58 10.61 -7.00
N ILE A 135 11.74 11.94 -7.12
CA ILE A 135 12.84 12.54 -7.87
C ILE A 135 14.19 12.24 -7.20
N SER A 136 14.29 12.49 -5.89
CA SER A 136 15.54 12.26 -5.15
C SER A 136 15.93 10.78 -5.12
N GLY A 137 14.96 9.89 -4.91
CA GLY A 137 15.15 8.45 -4.95
C GLY A 137 15.51 7.94 -6.33
N ALA A 138 14.91 8.47 -7.39
CA ALA A 138 15.26 8.13 -8.77
C ALA A 138 16.69 8.56 -9.11
N LEU A 139 17.10 9.76 -8.69
CA LEU A 139 18.46 10.25 -8.86
C LEU A 139 19.47 9.35 -8.12
N LEU A 140 19.21 9.04 -6.84
CA LEU A 140 20.06 8.12 -6.08
C LEU A 140 20.11 6.73 -6.73
N THR A 141 18.96 6.22 -7.17
CA THR A 141 18.89 4.90 -7.81
C THR A 141 19.68 4.88 -9.11
N TYR A 142 19.60 5.94 -9.91
CA TYR A 142 20.40 6.09 -11.12
C TYR A 142 21.90 6.13 -10.84
N LEU A 143 22.33 6.85 -9.79
CA LEU A 143 23.76 6.96 -9.43
C LEU A 143 24.35 5.66 -8.86
N PHE A 144 23.54 4.86 -8.15
CA PHE A 144 23.99 3.65 -7.45
C PHE A 144 23.47 2.35 -8.07
N LEU A 145 22.95 2.39 -9.30
CA LEU A 145 22.32 1.24 -9.96
C LEU A 145 23.30 0.06 -10.14
N ASP A 146 24.58 0.37 -10.39
CA ASP A 146 25.64 -0.62 -10.59
C ASP A 146 26.05 -1.36 -9.31
N ILE A 147 25.57 -0.95 -8.13
CA ILE A 147 25.89 -1.57 -6.85
C ILE A 147 24.79 -2.56 -6.45
N PRO A 148 25.00 -3.89 -6.52
CA PRO A 148 23.96 -4.87 -6.23
C PRO A 148 23.44 -4.78 -4.80
N ALA A 149 24.32 -4.51 -3.83
CA ALA A 149 23.97 -4.34 -2.42
C ALA A 149 23.01 -3.16 -2.19
N TYR A 150 23.12 -2.09 -3.00
CA TYR A 150 22.21 -0.96 -2.93
C TYR A 150 20.82 -1.33 -3.45
N VAL A 151 20.75 -1.97 -4.63
CA VAL A 151 19.49 -2.43 -5.23
C VAL A 151 18.78 -3.43 -4.30
N GLU A 152 19.50 -4.41 -3.78
CA GLU A 152 18.95 -5.39 -2.82
C GLU A 152 18.52 -4.72 -1.52
N GLY A 153 19.27 -3.74 -1.03
CA GLY A 153 18.91 -2.93 0.12
C GLY A 153 17.57 -2.19 -0.06
N ILE A 154 17.34 -1.56 -1.21
CA ILE A 154 16.05 -0.92 -1.52
C ILE A 154 14.92 -1.95 -1.49
N GLY A 155 15.11 -3.11 -2.14
CA GLY A 155 14.12 -4.18 -2.15
C GLY A 155 13.78 -4.68 -0.75
N LEU A 156 14.78 -4.89 0.09
CA LEU A 156 14.60 -5.29 1.49
C LEU A 156 13.85 -4.22 2.29
N VAL A 157 14.22 -2.95 2.17
CA VAL A 157 13.51 -1.86 2.85
C VAL A 157 12.06 -1.78 2.39
N ALA A 158 11.78 -1.92 1.09
CA ALA A 158 10.43 -1.94 0.57
C ALA A 158 9.59 -3.07 1.17
N LEU A 159 10.15 -4.28 1.24
CA LEU A 159 9.48 -5.46 1.83
C LEU A 159 9.27 -5.32 3.34
N LEU A 160 10.26 -4.83 4.07
CA LEU A 160 10.15 -4.60 5.51
C LEU A 160 9.11 -3.52 5.83
N THR A 161 9.06 -2.46 5.01
CA THR A 161 8.09 -1.37 5.16
C THR A 161 6.67 -1.89 4.97
N GLU A 162 6.44 -2.74 3.96
CA GLU A 162 5.13 -3.37 3.76
C GLU A 162 4.80 -4.38 4.88
N ALA A 163 5.76 -5.18 5.31
CA ALA A 163 5.57 -6.16 6.40
C ALA A 163 5.20 -5.49 7.74
N THR A 164 5.71 -4.28 7.98
CA THR A 164 5.41 -3.48 9.17
C THR A 164 3.92 -3.15 9.28
N LEU A 165 3.17 -3.16 8.17
CA LEU A 165 1.73 -2.85 8.12
C LEU A 165 0.85 -4.08 8.30
N GLY A 166 1.37 -5.27 7.98
CA GLY A 166 0.72 -6.53 8.33
C GLY A 166 0.53 -6.67 9.85
N ILE A 167 1.48 -6.16 10.64
CA ILE A 167 1.46 -6.22 12.12
C ILE A 167 0.25 -5.48 12.73
N PRO A 168 0.01 -4.17 12.48
CA PRO A 168 -1.14 -3.47 13.03
C PRO A 168 -2.47 -4.00 12.50
N GLN A 169 -2.54 -4.45 11.23
CA GLN A 169 -3.74 -5.08 10.67
C GLN A 169 -4.06 -6.42 11.37
N LEU A 170 -3.04 -7.26 11.61
CA LEU A 170 -3.17 -8.49 12.39
C LEU A 170 -3.59 -8.17 13.83
N LEU A 171 -2.93 -7.22 14.49
CA LEU A 171 -3.22 -6.86 15.88
C LEU A 171 -4.64 -6.31 16.05
N GLN A 172 -5.13 -5.48 15.12
CA GLN A 172 -6.53 -5.03 15.14
C GLN A 172 -7.50 -6.20 14.90
N ASN A 173 -7.18 -7.15 14.01
CA ASN A 173 -7.98 -8.35 13.80
C ASN A 173 -8.04 -9.23 15.06
N PHE A 174 -6.90 -9.45 15.71
CA PHE A 174 -6.79 -10.17 16.98
C PHE A 174 -7.57 -9.47 18.12
N LYS A 175 -7.43 -8.15 18.24
CA LYS A 175 -8.10 -7.35 19.27
C LYS A 175 -9.60 -7.24 19.06
N ASN A 176 -10.06 -7.16 17.81
CA ASN A 176 -11.48 -7.12 17.46
C ASN A 176 -12.18 -8.48 17.58
N ARG A 177 -11.47 -9.58 17.91
CA ARG A 177 -12.02 -10.95 18.09
C ARG A 177 -13.09 -11.30 17.04
N SER A 178 -12.90 -10.86 15.80
CA SER A 178 -13.98 -10.90 14.81
C SER A 178 -13.85 -12.16 13.97
N THR A 179 -14.46 -13.22 14.47
CA THR A 179 -14.92 -14.36 13.67
C THR A 179 -16.02 -13.97 12.67
N ARG A 180 -16.02 -12.74 12.12
CA ARG A 180 -16.95 -12.33 11.05
C ARG A 180 -16.51 -12.78 9.67
N GLY A 181 -15.21 -13.10 9.48
CA GLY A 181 -14.70 -13.72 8.24
C GLY A 181 -14.86 -15.25 8.19
N MET A 182 -14.99 -15.94 9.33
CA MET A 182 -15.20 -17.39 9.40
C MET A 182 -16.69 -17.79 9.32
N ARG A 183 -17.46 -17.14 8.44
CA ARG A 183 -18.81 -17.62 8.06
C ARG A 183 -18.93 -17.97 6.57
N PHE A 184 -17.82 -18.00 5.84
CA PHE A 184 -17.78 -18.42 4.43
C PHE A 184 -17.02 -19.75 4.20
N LEU A 185 -16.76 -20.51 5.27
CA LEU A 185 -16.12 -21.83 5.23
C LEU A 185 -16.76 -22.80 6.25
N LEU A 186 -18.09 -22.82 6.28
CA LEU A 186 -18.93 -23.91 6.76
C LEU A 186 -20.14 -23.96 5.82
#